data_AF-A0AB33KNZ4-F1
#
_entry.id   AF-A0AB33KNZ4-F1
#
_cell.length_a   1.000
_cell.length_b   1.000
_cell.length_c   1.000
_cell.angle_alpha   90.00
_cell.angle_beta   90.00
_cell.angle_gamma   90.00
#
_symmetry.space_group_name_H-M   'P 1'
#
loop_
_entity.id
_entity.type
_entity.pdbx_description
1 polymer ?
#
loop_
_entity_poly.entity_id
_entity_poly.type
_entity_poly.pdbx_seq_one_letter_code
_entity_poly.pdbx_strand_id
1 'polypeptide(L)'
;MPALLITAAACGSDSKDDAAPKKSGPVAEVTGKFGAEPKIEIAKDAKVADEVVADDVSTGDGAEVKKGDIVRLDFAGNIEALGSTWAQRQGADPKAPRAQVVQEVGQQGQMLPTKVADALAGRKVGSRVQVEGTAQAIVGDQLNPQSGIKPTDPLVWVVDIVNAKKVDKKGEAKGAQAASEAGMPEVKAASQKAATITIPKGEKAPKDLQEQVLIKGDGAAVKAGEGLVVQYTGVKWEDGEKFDSSWDHGGASAFPIGVGGVIQGWDKGLVGKHVGDRVLLTIPPNQAYGADPSSQLAKNNLVFVVDILGTV
;
A
#
# COMPACT_ATOMS: atom_id res chain seq x y z
N MET A 1 17.43 -59.93 -41.45
CA MET A 1 16.46 -61.03 -41.31
C MET A 1 17.25 -62.29 -41.00
N PRO A 2 16.86 -63.15 -40.04
CA PRO A 2 15.51 -63.39 -39.47
C PRO A 2 15.36 -62.70 -38.08
N ALA A 3 14.24 -62.12 -37.66
CA ALA A 3 12.83 -62.55 -37.61
C ALA A 3 12.61 -63.75 -36.67
N LEU A 4 12.45 -63.47 -35.38
CA LEU A 4 11.77 -64.36 -34.45
C LEU A 4 10.74 -63.54 -33.66
N LEU A 5 9.49 -63.61 -34.11
CA LEU A 5 8.30 -63.15 -33.41
C LEU A 5 7.95 -64.16 -32.31
N ILE A 6 7.81 -63.68 -31.08
CA ILE A 6 7.01 -64.37 -30.06
C ILE A 6 5.90 -63.41 -29.64
N THR A 7 4.71 -63.70 -30.15
CA THR A 7 3.44 -63.10 -29.74
C THR A 7 3.02 -63.71 -28.41
N ALA A 8 2.97 -62.90 -27.36
CA ALA A 8 2.20 -63.22 -26.16
C ALA A 8 1.01 -62.25 -26.08
N ALA A 9 -0.17 -62.74 -26.46
CA ALA A 9 -1.43 -62.11 -26.13
C ALA A 9 -1.74 -62.42 -24.66
N ALA A 10 -1.73 -61.40 -23.81
CA ALA A 10 -2.34 -61.44 -22.50
C ALA A 10 -3.54 -60.49 -22.51
N CYS A 11 -4.74 -61.07 -22.46
CA CYS A 11 -5.99 -60.34 -22.26
C CYS A 11 -6.12 -59.93 -20.80
N GLY A 12 -6.34 -58.62 -20.58
CA GLY A 12 -7.31 -58.04 -19.67
C GLY A 12 -7.18 -58.27 -18.16
N SER A 13 -6.93 -57.18 -17.42
CA SER A 13 -7.90 -56.64 -16.45
C SER A 13 -7.44 -55.29 -15.89
N ASP A 14 -8.36 -54.33 -15.93
CA ASP A 14 -8.49 -53.13 -15.10
C ASP A 14 -7.41 -52.05 -15.14
N SER A 15 -7.73 -51.05 -15.96
CA SER A 15 -7.40 -49.64 -15.78
C SER A 15 -7.64 -49.18 -14.33
N LYS A 16 -6.57 -48.75 -13.66
CA LYS A 16 -6.66 -47.61 -12.75
C LYS A 16 -5.64 -46.60 -13.21
N ASP A 17 -6.17 -45.51 -13.75
CA ASP A 17 -5.45 -44.30 -14.06
C ASP A 17 -4.64 -43.88 -12.82
N ASP A 18 -3.31 -44.02 -12.89
CA ASP A 18 -2.39 -43.20 -12.11
C ASP A 18 -2.46 -41.79 -12.68
N ALA A 19 -3.59 -41.12 -12.44
CA ALA A 19 -3.71 -39.70 -12.66
C ALA A 19 -2.76 -39.02 -11.67
N ALA A 20 -1.64 -38.49 -12.19
CA ALA A 20 -0.90 -37.44 -11.49
C ALA A 20 -1.93 -36.45 -10.90
N PRO A 21 -1.76 -36.00 -9.65
CA PRO A 21 -2.71 -35.07 -9.05
C PRO A 21 -2.86 -33.89 -9.99
N LYS A 22 -4.06 -33.73 -10.58
CA LYS A 22 -4.40 -32.55 -11.34
C LYS A 22 -4.14 -31.40 -10.38
N LYS A 23 -3.12 -30.56 -10.67
CA LYS A 23 -3.06 -29.23 -10.07
C LYS A 23 -4.46 -28.66 -10.25
N SER A 24 -5.18 -28.45 -9.15
CA SER A 24 -6.47 -27.78 -9.24
C SER A 24 -6.18 -26.48 -9.95
N GLY A 25 -6.85 -26.25 -11.08
CA GLY A 25 -6.78 -24.95 -11.73
C GLY A 25 -7.23 -23.85 -10.76
N PRO A 26 -6.97 -22.59 -11.09
CA PRO A 26 -7.36 -21.47 -10.24
C PRO A 26 -8.86 -21.49 -9.92
N VAL A 27 -9.25 -21.06 -8.71
CA VAL A 27 -10.66 -20.97 -8.25
C VAL A 27 -11.49 -20.01 -9.12
N ALA A 28 -10.84 -19.03 -9.73
CA ALA A 28 -11.44 -18.09 -10.67
C ALA A 28 -10.75 -18.11 -12.04
N GLU A 29 -11.52 -17.83 -13.09
CA GLU A 29 -10.99 -17.33 -14.35
C GLU A 29 -10.79 -15.82 -14.24
N VAL A 30 -9.57 -15.35 -14.55
CA VAL A 30 -9.22 -13.94 -14.51
C VAL A 30 -8.87 -13.46 -15.91
N THR A 31 -9.57 -12.41 -16.36
CA THR A 31 -9.31 -11.78 -17.65
C THR A 31 -9.06 -10.28 -17.49
N GLY A 32 -8.47 -9.67 -18.51
CA GLY A 32 -8.05 -8.27 -18.51
C GLY A 32 -6.53 -8.12 -18.49
N LYS A 33 -6.05 -6.99 -19.02
CA LYS A 33 -4.62 -6.67 -19.08
C LYS A 33 -4.15 -6.07 -17.76
N PHE A 34 -2.87 -6.27 -17.42
CA PHE A 34 -2.21 -5.54 -16.34
C PHE A 34 -2.49 -4.03 -16.43
N GLY A 35 -2.81 -3.40 -15.29
CA GLY A 35 -3.17 -1.99 -15.16
C GLY A 35 -4.63 -1.64 -15.50
N ALA A 36 -5.39 -2.56 -16.08
CA ALA A 36 -6.83 -2.42 -16.31
C ALA A 36 -7.64 -3.25 -15.30
N GLU A 37 -8.86 -2.81 -14.97
CA GLU A 37 -9.70 -3.53 -14.02
C GLU A 37 -9.91 -4.99 -14.48
N PRO A 38 -9.55 -5.99 -13.66
CA PRO A 38 -9.73 -7.39 -14.03
C PRO A 38 -11.20 -7.77 -13.96
N LYS A 39 -11.61 -8.70 -14.82
CA LYS A 39 -12.85 -9.44 -14.64
C LYS A 39 -12.53 -10.75 -13.93
N ILE A 40 -13.25 -11.03 -12.84
CA ILE A 40 -13.07 -12.22 -12.01
C ILE A 40 -14.34 -13.06 -12.10
N GLU A 41 -14.22 -14.28 -12.63
CA GLU A 41 -15.33 -15.24 -12.71
C GLU A 41 -15.02 -16.46 -11.86
N ILE A 42 -15.70 -16.60 -10.72
CA ILE A 42 -15.54 -17.77 -9.83
C ILE A 42 -16.14 -19.00 -10.53
N ALA A 43 -15.38 -20.11 -10.58
CA ALA A 43 -15.89 -21.34 -11.15
C ALA A 43 -17.07 -21.87 -10.31
N LYS A 44 -18.14 -22.34 -10.98
CA LYS A 44 -19.40 -22.73 -10.32
C LYS A 44 -19.22 -23.82 -9.25
N ASP A 45 -18.26 -24.70 -9.45
CA ASP A 45 -17.93 -25.81 -8.55
C ASP A 45 -16.54 -25.62 -7.91
N ALA A 46 -16.06 -24.38 -7.82
CA ALA A 46 -14.72 -24.10 -7.32
C ALA A 46 -14.57 -24.62 -5.89
N LYS A 47 -13.53 -25.44 -5.69
CA LYS A 47 -13.07 -25.82 -4.36
C LYS A 47 -11.87 -24.94 -4.04
N VAL A 48 -12.04 -24.07 -3.05
CA VAL A 48 -10.96 -23.24 -2.56
C VAL A 48 -10.15 -23.98 -1.51
N ALA A 49 -8.85 -23.75 -1.48
CA ALA A 49 -7.98 -24.32 -0.47
C ALA A 49 -8.23 -23.69 0.91
N ASP A 50 -8.00 -24.47 1.97
CA ASP A 50 -7.99 -23.99 3.36
C ASP A 50 -6.71 -23.20 3.69
N GLU A 51 -5.83 -23.01 2.71
CA GLU A 51 -4.63 -22.19 2.75
C GLU A 51 -4.69 -21.09 1.68
N VAL A 52 -3.78 -20.12 1.78
CA VAL A 52 -3.65 -19.07 0.77
C VAL A 52 -2.82 -19.60 -0.39
N VAL A 53 -3.43 -19.62 -1.57
CA VAL A 53 -2.81 -20.00 -2.83
C VAL A 53 -2.63 -18.74 -3.68
N ALA A 54 -1.51 -18.65 -4.39
CA ALA A 54 -1.29 -17.57 -5.33
C ALA A 54 -0.73 -18.09 -6.65
N ASP A 55 -1.30 -17.62 -7.75
CA ASP A 55 -0.94 -17.99 -9.11
C ASP A 55 -0.68 -16.73 -9.95
N ASP A 56 0.36 -16.78 -10.77
CA ASP A 56 0.61 -15.72 -11.75
C ASP A 56 -0.41 -15.86 -12.89
N VAL A 57 -1.29 -14.88 -13.04
CA VAL A 57 -2.12 -14.71 -14.24
C VAL A 57 -1.25 -14.21 -15.40
N SER A 58 -0.32 -13.30 -15.08
CA SER A 58 0.78 -12.91 -15.97
C SER A 58 2.01 -12.57 -15.15
N THR A 59 3.18 -12.95 -15.64
CA THR A 59 4.45 -12.66 -14.97
C THR A 59 5.08 -11.38 -15.52
N GLY A 60 5.43 -10.47 -14.62
CA GLY A 60 6.19 -9.26 -14.94
C GLY A 60 7.68 -9.54 -15.16
N ASP A 61 8.40 -8.53 -15.63
CA ASP A 61 9.84 -8.59 -15.87
C ASP A 61 10.65 -7.72 -14.89
N GLY A 62 9.97 -7.02 -13.98
CA GLY A 62 10.59 -6.13 -13.00
C GLY A 62 11.29 -6.84 -11.85
N ALA A 63 11.65 -6.06 -10.83
CA ALA A 63 12.32 -6.55 -9.64
C ALA A 63 11.46 -7.56 -8.87
N GLU A 64 12.11 -8.52 -8.23
CA GLU A 64 11.44 -9.45 -7.33
C GLU A 64 11.02 -8.76 -6.03
N VAL A 65 9.76 -8.94 -5.64
CA VAL A 65 9.18 -8.46 -4.39
C VAL A 65 9.73 -9.29 -3.22
N LYS A 66 10.20 -8.62 -2.18
CA LYS A 66 10.74 -9.26 -0.97
C LYS A 66 9.92 -8.89 0.26
N LYS A 67 9.99 -9.74 1.28
CA LYS A 67 9.46 -9.40 2.60
C LYS A 67 10.11 -8.12 3.13
N GLY A 68 9.30 -7.20 3.62
CA GLY A 68 9.72 -5.88 4.08
C GLY A 68 9.88 -4.83 2.97
N ASP A 69 9.68 -5.19 1.70
CA ASP A 69 9.55 -4.17 0.66
C ASP A 69 8.23 -3.43 0.83
N ILE A 70 8.27 -2.13 0.55
CA ILE A 70 7.05 -1.37 0.31
C ILE A 70 6.61 -1.66 -1.12
N VAL A 71 5.37 -2.08 -1.30
CA VAL A 71 4.75 -2.35 -2.60
C VAL A 71 3.68 -1.31 -2.88
N ARG A 72 3.58 -0.91 -4.15
CA ARG A 72 2.45 -0.17 -4.69
C ARG A 72 1.63 -1.12 -5.56
N LEU A 73 0.35 -1.24 -5.26
CA LEU A 73 -0.52 -2.30 -5.76
C LEU A 73 -1.82 -1.72 -6.29
N ASP A 74 -2.30 -2.35 -7.35
CA ASP A 74 -3.70 -2.31 -7.74
C ASP A 74 -4.36 -3.64 -7.39
N PHE A 75 -5.62 -3.61 -6.95
CA PHE A 75 -6.34 -4.84 -6.65
C PHE A 75 -7.83 -4.74 -6.92
N ALA A 76 -8.45 -5.89 -7.19
CA ALA A 76 -9.89 -6.08 -7.16
C ALA A 76 -10.23 -7.39 -6.46
N GLY A 77 -11.21 -7.35 -5.55
CA GLY A 77 -11.78 -8.56 -4.97
C GLY A 77 -12.98 -9.07 -5.78
N ASN A 78 -13.26 -10.36 -5.68
CA ASN A 78 -14.37 -11.02 -6.40
C ASN A 78 -15.77 -10.61 -5.91
N ILE A 79 -15.87 -10.02 -4.71
CA ILE A 79 -17.12 -9.46 -4.19
C ILE A 79 -16.88 -8.02 -3.75
N GLU A 80 -17.92 -7.19 -3.87
CA GLU A 80 -17.85 -5.74 -3.61
C GLU A 80 -17.30 -5.41 -2.22
N ALA A 81 -17.64 -6.21 -1.20
CA ALA A 81 -17.19 -6.03 0.17
C ALA A 81 -15.66 -6.12 0.35
N LEU A 82 -14.92 -6.72 -0.58
CA LEU A 82 -13.46 -6.79 -0.55
C LEU A 82 -12.80 -5.55 -1.15
N GLY A 83 -13.56 -4.73 -1.88
CA GLY A 83 -13.09 -3.49 -2.50
C GLY A 83 -12.32 -3.68 -3.82
N SER A 84 -11.98 -2.54 -4.43
CA SER A 84 -11.21 -2.43 -5.67
C SER A 84 -10.52 -1.06 -5.72
N THR A 85 -9.29 -1.00 -6.24
CA THR A 85 -8.59 0.27 -6.52
C THR A 85 -9.08 0.95 -7.80
N TRP A 86 -9.95 0.29 -8.56
CA TRP A 86 -10.66 0.91 -9.70
C TRP A 86 -11.99 1.56 -9.30
N ALA A 87 -12.50 1.26 -8.10
CA ALA A 87 -13.69 1.93 -7.58
C ALA A 87 -13.41 3.42 -7.35
N GLN A 88 -14.34 4.28 -7.78
CA GLN A 88 -14.19 5.72 -7.63
C GLN A 88 -14.31 6.11 -6.16
N ARG A 89 -13.28 6.77 -5.63
CA ARG A 89 -13.30 7.30 -4.27
C ARG A 89 -14.19 8.54 -4.22
N GLN A 90 -15.12 8.58 -3.26
CA GLN A 90 -15.99 9.73 -3.07
C GLN A 90 -15.16 10.99 -2.76
N GLY A 91 -15.43 12.07 -3.49
CA GLY A 91 -14.73 13.35 -3.31
C GLY A 91 -13.31 13.41 -3.89
N ALA A 92 -12.84 12.37 -4.61
CA ALA A 92 -11.57 12.43 -5.32
C ALA A 92 -11.64 13.42 -6.48
N ASP A 93 -10.53 14.13 -6.71
CA ASP A 93 -10.35 14.95 -7.91
C ASP A 93 -10.38 14.05 -9.14
N PRO A 94 -11.29 14.24 -10.11
CA PRO A 94 -11.37 13.42 -11.31
C PRO A 94 -10.11 13.51 -12.21
N LYS A 95 -9.23 14.49 -11.96
CA LYS A 95 -7.94 14.64 -12.65
C LYS A 95 -6.78 13.99 -11.90
N ALA A 96 -6.96 13.59 -10.64
CA ALA A 96 -5.91 12.93 -9.89
C ALA A 96 -5.63 11.53 -10.48
N PRO A 97 -4.39 11.04 -10.37
CA PRO A 97 -4.10 9.64 -10.64
C PRO A 97 -4.99 8.72 -9.82
N ARG A 98 -5.24 7.53 -10.34
CA ARG A 98 -6.00 6.51 -9.62
C ARG A 98 -5.28 6.15 -8.30
N ALA A 99 -6.05 6.07 -7.22
CA ALA A 99 -5.50 5.71 -5.93
C ALA A 99 -5.09 4.23 -5.93
N GLN A 100 -3.83 3.98 -5.61
CA GLN A 100 -3.26 2.66 -5.45
C GLN A 100 -3.00 2.38 -3.98
N VAL A 101 -2.97 1.10 -3.60
CA VAL A 101 -2.58 0.72 -2.24
C VAL A 101 -1.07 0.78 -2.13
N VAL A 102 -0.59 1.30 -1.01
CA VAL A 102 0.81 1.25 -0.63
C VAL A 102 0.88 0.49 0.69
N GLN A 103 1.64 -0.60 0.71
CA GLN A 103 1.73 -1.49 1.86
C GLN A 103 3.11 -2.10 1.96
N GLU A 104 3.54 -2.42 3.17
CA GLU A 104 4.73 -3.24 3.37
C GLU A 104 4.40 -4.73 3.41
N VAL A 105 5.14 -5.53 2.64
CA VAL A 105 5.02 -6.99 2.66
C VAL A 105 5.45 -7.53 4.02
N GLY A 106 4.58 -8.29 4.68
CA GLY A 106 4.77 -8.81 6.03
C GLY A 106 4.24 -7.90 7.14
N GLN A 107 3.57 -6.79 6.80
CA GLN A 107 2.92 -5.90 7.77
C GLN A 107 1.43 -5.76 7.49
N GLN A 108 0.70 -5.46 8.56
CA GLN A 108 -0.74 -5.23 8.47
C GLN A 108 -1.08 -4.04 7.58
N GLY A 109 -1.86 -4.30 6.53
CA GLY A 109 -2.42 -3.30 5.64
C GLY A 109 -3.78 -2.79 6.15
N GLN A 110 -4.18 -1.59 5.71
CA GLN A 110 -5.51 -1.05 6.00
C GLN A 110 -6.57 -1.58 5.03
N MET A 111 -6.23 -1.73 3.76
CA MET A 111 -7.18 -2.05 2.67
C MET A 111 -7.04 -3.48 2.16
N LEU A 112 -5.80 -3.98 2.08
CA LEU A 112 -5.49 -5.30 1.56
C LEU A 112 -5.04 -6.20 2.72
N PRO A 113 -5.62 -7.41 2.90
CA PRO A 113 -5.20 -8.30 3.97
C PRO A 113 -3.71 -8.66 3.86
N THR A 114 -3.02 -8.74 5.00
CA THR A 114 -1.57 -9.04 5.05
C THR A 114 -1.21 -10.30 4.28
N LYS A 115 -2.03 -11.36 4.40
CA LYS A 115 -1.77 -12.63 3.72
C LYS A 115 -1.84 -12.52 2.20
N VAL A 116 -2.63 -11.57 1.66
CA VAL A 116 -2.67 -11.30 0.23
C VAL A 116 -1.37 -10.62 -0.21
N ALA A 117 -0.90 -9.61 0.54
CA ALA A 117 0.37 -8.95 0.25
C ALA A 117 1.58 -9.89 0.42
N ASP A 118 1.56 -10.77 1.43
CA ASP A 118 2.62 -11.76 1.68
C ASP A 118 2.77 -12.76 0.55
N ALA A 119 1.66 -13.16 -0.08
CA ALA A 119 1.64 -14.07 -1.22
C ALA A 119 2.28 -13.49 -2.50
N LEU A 120 2.62 -12.19 -2.49
CA LEU A 120 3.34 -11.52 -3.57
C LEU A 120 4.86 -11.68 -3.46
N ALA A 121 5.38 -12.08 -2.30
CA ALA A 121 6.82 -12.27 -2.12
C ALA A 121 7.38 -13.34 -3.08
N GLY A 122 8.52 -13.04 -3.71
CA GLY A 122 9.13 -13.88 -4.75
C GLY A 122 8.58 -13.64 -6.15
N ARG A 123 7.51 -12.85 -6.31
CA ARG A 123 6.95 -12.48 -7.62
C ARG A 123 7.59 -11.21 -8.14
N LYS A 124 7.44 -10.95 -9.44
CA LYS A 124 8.05 -9.79 -10.10
C LYS A 124 7.08 -8.61 -10.17
N VAL A 125 7.62 -7.41 -10.02
CA VAL A 125 6.93 -6.18 -10.43
C VAL A 125 6.51 -6.29 -11.89
N GLY A 126 5.28 -5.86 -12.19
CA GLY A 126 4.60 -6.05 -13.46
C GLY A 126 3.77 -7.34 -13.53
N SER A 127 3.82 -8.22 -12.52
CA SER A 127 2.94 -9.39 -12.47
C SER A 127 1.50 -9.01 -12.14
N ARG A 128 0.56 -9.76 -12.72
CA ARG A 128 -0.82 -9.89 -12.25
C ARG A 128 -0.94 -11.23 -11.55
N VAL A 129 -1.38 -11.20 -10.31
CA VAL A 129 -1.41 -12.36 -9.43
C VAL A 129 -2.83 -12.57 -8.94
N GLN A 130 -3.33 -13.78 -9.07
CA GLN A 130 -4.54 -14.22 -8.39
C GLN A 130 -4.14 -14.79 -7.04
N VAL A 131 -4.76 -14.30 -5.97
CA VAL A 131 -4.58 -14.81 -4.61
C VAL A 131 -5.94 -15.28 -4.11
N GLU A 132 -6.01 -16.55 -3.70
CA GLU A 132 -7.25 -17.24 -3.36
C GLU A 132 -7.12 -18.10 -2.10
N GLY A 133 -8.24 -18.35 -1.44
CA GLY A 133 -8.30 -19.04 -0.16
C GLY A 133 -9.69 -18.87 0.47
N THR A 134 -9.99 -19.68 1.49
CA THR A 134 -11.20 -19.42 2.30
C THR A 134 -11.09 -18.06 2.99
N ALA A 135 -12.24 -17.45 3.33
CA ALA A 135 -12.27 -16.21 4.09
C ALA A 135 -11.50 -16.32 5.41
N GLN A 136 -11.59 -17.46 6.10
CA GLN A 136 -10.80 -17.75 7.29
C GLN A 136 -9.30 -17.83 6.98
N ALA A 137 -8.91 -18.48 5.88
CA ALA A 137 -7.52 -18.62 5.50
C ALA A 137 -6.87 -17.28 5.16
N ILE A 138 -7.56 -16.38 4.44
CA ILE A 138 -7.00 -15.10 4.00
C ILE A 138 -7.17 -13.99 5.04
N VAL A 139 -8.39 -13.78 5.54
CA VAL A 139 -8.74 -12.64 6.39
C VAL A 139 -8.63 -13.00 7.87
N GLY A 140 -8.97 -14.24 8.22
CA GLY A 140 -8.91 -14.73 9.60
C GLY A 140 -9.80 -13.92 10.55
N ASP A 141 -9.28 -13.62 11.72
CA ASP A 141 -10.03 -12.94 12.80
C ASP A 141 -10.47 -11.51 12.44
N GLN A 142 -9.91 -10.93 11.36
CA GLN A 142 -10.31 -9.61 10.86
C GLN A 142 -11.56 -9.65 9.99
N LEU A 143 -12.14 -10.83 9.75
CA LEU A 143 -13.33 -10.98 8.94
C LEU A 143 -14.49 -10.24 9.62
N ASN A 144 -15.03 -9.22 8.95
CA ASN A 144 -16.15 -8.45 9.47
C ASN A 144 -17.40 -9.36 9.60
N PRO A 145 -17.92 -9.60 10.81
CA PRO A 145 -19.09 -10.45 11.01
C PRO A 145 -20.36 -9.94 10.30
N GLN A 146 -20.42 -8.64 10.00
CA GLN A 146 -21.55 -8.00 9.31
C GLN A 146 -21.44 -8.05 7.79
N SER A 147 -20.33 -8.56 7.23
CA SER A 147 -20.12 -8.63 5.78
C SER A 147 -21.02 -9.65 5.08
N GLY A 148 -21.59 -10.60 5.82
CA GLY A 148 -22.31 -11.74 5.26
C GLY A 148 -21.40 -12.83 4.68
N ILE A 149 -20.08 -12.63 4.70
CA ILE A 149 -19.06 -13.61 4.27
C ILE A 149 -18.89 -14.66 5.37
N LYS A 150 -19.00 -15.93 5.01
CA LYS A 150 -18.76 -17.06 5.92
C LYS A 150 -17.28 -17.41 5.93
N PRO A 151 -16.74 -17.97 7.03
CA PRO A 151 -15.35 -18.41 7.12
C PRO A 151 -14.89 -19.33 5.98
N THR A 152 -15.80 -20.12 5.41
CA THR A 152 -15.54 -21.08 4.32
C THR A 152 -15.75 -20.51 2.92
N ASP A 153 -16.24 -19.27 2.79
CA ASP A 153 -16.53 -18.71 1.47
C ASP A 153 -15.22 -18.48 0.69
N PRO A 154 -15.19 -18.77 -0.63
CA PRO A 154 -14.03 -18.53 -1.46
C PRO A 154 -13.83 -17.04 -1.70
N LEU A 155 -12.68 -16.52 -1.29
CA LEU A 155 -12.26 -15.16 -1.59
C LEU A 155 -11.15 -15.19 -2.63
N VAL A 156 -11.23 -14.28 -3.59
CA VAL A 156 -10.24 -14.11 -4.65
C VAL A 156 -9.91 -12.64 -4.78
N TRP A 157 -8.63 -12.30 -4.63
CA TRP A 157 -8.07 -11.03 -5.02
C TRP A 157 -7.26 -11.19 -6.30
N VAL A 158 -7.45 -10.29 -7.24
CA VAL A 158 -6.51 -10.11 -8.35
C VAL A 158 -5.70 -8.86 -8.08
N VAL A 159 -4.38 -9.02 -8.02
CA VAL A 159 -3.43 -7.98 -7.64
C VAL A 159 -2.45 -7.73 -8.77
N ASP A 160 -2.34 -6.48 -9.19
CA ASP A 160 -1.27 -6.00 -10.05
C ASP A 160 -0.14 -5.42 -9.18
N ILE A 161 1.06 -5.99 -9.31
CA ILE A 161 2.25 -5.49 -8.62
C ILE A 161 2.83 -4.33 -9.43
N VAL A 162 2.43 -3.10 -9.11
CA VAL A 162 2.78 -1.90 -9.88
C VAL A 162 4.23 -1.49 -9.63
N ASN A 163 4.67 -1.53 -8.38
CA ASN A 163 6.06 -1.30 -8.02
C ASN A 163 6.40 -1.93 -6.67
N ALA A 164 7.68 -2.16 -6.42
CA ALA A 164 8.18 -2.65 -5.15
C ALA A 164 9.56 -2.06 -4.87
N LYS A 165 9.77 -1.63 -3.63
CA LYS A 165 11.04 -1.04 -3.24
C LYS A 165 11.32 -1.27 -1.76
N LYS A 166 12.53 -1.72 -1.48
CA LYS A 166 13.09 -1.67 -0.14
C LYS A 166 13.40 -0.22 0.24
N VAL A 167 12.84 0.25 1.34
CA VAL A 167 13.20 1.55 1.92
C VAL A 167 13.79 1.35 3.31
N ASP A 168 14.87 2.08 3.61
CA ASP A 168 15.45 2.06 4.94
C ASP A 168 14.51 2.76 5.92
N LYS A 169 13.92 1.99 6.83
CA LYS A 169 13.01 2.50 7.86
C LYS A 169 13.67 3.42 8.88
N LYS A 170 15.00 3.35 8.97
CA LYS A 170 15.84 4.23 9.78
C LYS A 170 16.44 5.34 8.94
N GLY A 171 16.03 5.50 7.69
CA GLY A 171 16.43 6.63 6.88
C GLY A 171 16.01 7.95 7.53
N GLU A 172 16.79 8.99 7.25
CA GLU A 172 16.51 10.36 7.66
C GLU A 172 17.06 11.32 6.60
N ALA A 173 16.52 12.53 6.55
CA ALA A 173 17.07 13.58 5.70
C ALA A 173 18.51 13.91 6.15
N LYS A 174 19.44 13.99 5.19
CA LYS A 174 20.86 14.24 5.45
C LYS A 174 21.27 15.61 4.95
N GLY A 175 22.06 16.32 5.74
CA GLY A 175 22.63 17.61 5.36
C GLY A 175 22.46 18.67 6.44
N ALA A 176 22.96 19.86 6.16
CA ALA A 176 22.75 21.02 7.02
C ALA A 176 21.29 21.46 6.92
N GLN A 177 20.63 21.58 8.08
CA GLN A 177 19.27 22.08 8.15
C GLN A 177 19.29 23.62 8.12
N ALA A 178 18.50 24.21 7.22
CA ALA A 178 18.21 25.63 7.22
C ALA A 178 17.38 26.02 8.45
N ALA A 179 17.51 27.27 8.88
CA ALA A 179 16.61 27.84 9.87
C ALA A 179 15.19 27.94 9.29
N SER A 180 14.18 27.76 10.14
CA SER A 180 12.79 28.04 9.76
C SER A 180 12.63 29.52 9.40
N GLU A 181 11.82 29.79 8.38
CA GLU A 181 11.50 31.16 7.96
C GLU A 181 10.75 31.93 9.07
N ALA A 182 10.76 33.26 8.98
CA ALA A 182 10.09 34.10 9.96
C ALA A 182 8.58 33.77 10.05
N GLY A 183 8.08 33.59 11.27
CA GLY A 183 6.69 33.20 11.53
C GLY A 183 6.41 31.70 11.41
N MET A 184 7.33 30.90 10.88
CA MET A 184 7.22 29.44 10.85
C MET A 184 7.72 28.81 12.17
N PRO A 185 7.21 27.62 12.54
CA PRO A 185 7.68 26.87 13.70
C PRO A 185 9.18 26.53 13.63
N GLU A 186 9.88 26.67 14.75
CA GLU A 186 11.29 26.26 14.87
C GLU A 186 11.36 24.73 14.93
N VAL A 187 12.30 24.15 14.17
CA VAL A 187 12.47 22.69 14.09
C VAL A 187 13.84 22.27 14.58
N LYS A 188 13.86 21.38 15.56
CA LYS A 188 15.07 20.66 16.00
C LYS A 188 14.85 19.17 15.83
N ALA A 189 15.58 18.56 14.92
CA ALA A 189 15.46 17.13 14.64
C ALA A 189 16.82 16.47 14.89
N ALA A 190 16.86 15.66 15.95
CA ALA A 190 18.00 14.80 16.25
C ALA A 190 17.92 13.54 15.39
N SER A 191 19.08 13.01 15.01
CA SER A 191 19.17 11.75 14.28
C SER A 191 18.41 10.64 15.01
N GLN A 192 17.64 9.85 14.25
CA GLN A 192 16.87 8.71 14.74
C GLN A 192 15.83 9.03 15.81
N LYS A 193 15.29 10.25 15.83
CA LYS A 193 14.29 10.68 16.81
C LYS A 193 13.22 11.56 16.15
N ALA A 194 12.05 11.61 16.79
CA ALA A 194 11.00 12.56 16.46
C ALA A 194 11.54 14.00 16.52
N ALA A 195 11.10 14.84 15.57
CA ALA A 195 11.46 16.24 15.56
C ALA A 195 10.79 16.97 16.74
N THR A 196 11.51 17.86 17.38
CA THR A 196 10.93 18.84 18.30
C THR A 196 10.51 20.07 17.49
N ILE A 197 9.22 20.38 17.54
CA ILE A 197 8.61 21.52 16.84
C ILE A 197 8.20 22.55 17.88
N THR A 198 8.66 23.79 17.75
CA THR A 198 8.31 24.88 18.67
C THR A 198 7.51 25.95 17.94
N ILE A 199 6.25 26.13 18.35
CA ILE A 199 5.36 27.14 17.78
C ILE A 199 5.81 28.54 18.23
N PRO A 200 5.93 29.53 17.32
CA PRO A 200 6.35 30.88 17.68
C PRO A 200 5.32 31.56 18.59
N LYS A 201 5.79 32.17 19.67
CA LYS A 201 4.92 32.85 20.65
C LYS A 201 4.34 34.12 20.05
N GLY A 202 3.03 34.32 20.23
CA GLY A 202 2.33 35.52 19.80
C GLY A 202 1.96 35.56 18.31
N GLU A 203 2.41 34.59 17.52
CA GLU A 203 2.02 34.44 16.13
C GLU A 203 0.66 33.75 15.98
N LYS A 204 -0.10 34.17 14.98
CA LYS A 204 -1.38 33.52 14.63
C LYS A 204 -1.11 32.36 13.69
N ALA A 205 -1.90 31.30 13.83
CA ALA A 205 -1.86 30.19 12.88
C ALA A 205 -2.14 30.70 11.45
N PRO A 206 -1.35 30.26 10.45
CA PRO A 206 -1.60 30.54 9.04
C PRO A 206 -2.99 30.07 8.61
N LYS A 207 -3.64 30.84 7.74
CA LYS A 207 -4.94 30.47 7.15
C LYS A 207 -4.79 29.61 5.88
N ASP A 208 -3.60 29.64 5.30
CA ASP A 208 -3.24 28.94 4.08
C ASP A 208 -2.14 27.92 4.39
N LEU A 209 -2.01 26.92 3.52
CA LEU A 209 -0.90 25.96 3.60
C LEU A 209 0.42 26.71 3.44
N GLN A 210 1.33 26.52 4.39
CA GLN A 210 2.72 26.96 4.30
C GLN A 210 3.65 25.76 4.27
N GLU A 211 4.71 25.87 3.49
CA GLU A 211 5.70 24.83 3.32
C GLU A 211 7.11 25.42 3.23
N GLN A 212 8.08 24.74 3.83
CA GLN A 212 9.49 25.11 3.72
C GLN A 212 10.34 23.84 3.66
N VAL A 213 11.24 23.78 2.68
CA VAL A 213 12.27 22.74 2.64
C VAL A 213 13.41 23.15 3.58
N LEU A 214 13.55 22.45 4.69
CA LEU A 214 14.59 22.68 5.70
C LEU A 214 15.89 21.96 5.38
N ILE A 215 15.82 20.78 4.75
CA ILE A 215 16.97 20.08 4.18
C ILE A 215 16.60 19.75 2.75
N LYS A 216 17.47 20.07 1.80
CA LYS A 216 17.28 19.73 0.39
C LYS A 216 17.93 18.37 0.10
N GLY A 217 17.11 17.40 -0.26
CA GLY A 217 17.53 16.13 -0.83
C GLY A 217 17.86 16.23 -2.31
N ASP A 218 18.56 15.24 -2.82
CA ASP A 218 19.02 15.11 -4.21
C ASP A 218 18.34 13.96 -4.96
N GLY A 219 17.41 13.25 -4.30
CA GLY A 219 16.69 12.14 -4.89
C GLY A 219 15.59 12.57 -5.86
N ALA A 220 14.87 11.58 -6.39
CA ALA A 220 13.79 11.82 -7.35
C ALA A 220 12.68 12.70 -6.76
N ALA A 221 12.05 13.51 -7.63
CA ALA A 221 10.88 14.27 -7.27
C ALA A 221 9.66 13.35 -7.03
N VAL A 222 8.92 13.62 -5.97
CA VAL A 222 7.66 12.95 -5.60
C VAL A 222 6.59 13.30 -6.61
N LYS A 223 5.95 12.30 -7.20
CA LYS A 223 4.86 12.48 -8.16
C LYS A 223 3.53 12.04 -7.55
N ALA A 224 2.46 12.72 -7.95
CA ALA A 224 1.12 12.27 -7.63
C ALA A 224 0.90 10.84 -8.17
N GLY A 225 0.25 9.98 -7.39
CA GLY A 225 0.01 8.57 -7.71
C GLY A 225 1.08 7.60 -7.23
N GLU A 226 2.20 8.10 -6.68
CA GLU A 226 3.22 7.26 -6.06
C GLU A 226 2.86 6.92 -4.60
N GLY A 227 3.56 5.93 -4.05
CA GLY A 227 3.67 5.74 -2.63
C GLY A 227 4.83 6.56 -2.07
N LEU A 228 4.55 7.38 -1.07
CA LEU A 228 5.49 8.21 -0.36
C LEU A 228 5.90 7.52 0.95
N VAL A 229 7.20 7.27 1.13
CA VAL A 229 7.74 6.69 2.36
C VAL A 229 8.44 7.77 3.17
N VAL A 230 7.98 8.00 4.39
CA VAL A 230 8.38 9.14 5.22
C VAL A 230 8.62 8.79 6.67
N GLN A 231 9.48 9.56 7.32
CA GLN A 231 9.44 9.76 8.77
C GLN A 231 8.81 11.12 9.05
N TYR A 232 7.95 11.22 10.05
CA TYR A 232 7.27 12.47 10.36
C TYR A 232 7.01 12.67 11.85
N THR A 233 6.81 13.92 12.22
CA THR A 233 6.26 14.32 13.52
C THR A 233 5.22 15.40 13.29
N GLY A 234 4.03 15.23 13.88
CA GLY A 234 2.91 16.16 13.81
C GLY A 234 2.57 16.74 15.17
N VAL A 235 2.47 18.06 15.26
CA VAL A 235 1.99 18.78 16.45
C VAL A 235 0.79 19.67 16.11
N LYS A 236 -0.06 19.95 17.09
CA LYS A 236 -1.10 20.98 16.96
C LYS A 236 -0.44 22.36 17.11
N TRP A 237 -0.80 23.32 16.27
CA TRP A 237 -0.33 24.69 16.41
C TRP A 237 -0.80 25.32 17.73
N GLU A 238 -2.03 24.99 18.16
CA GLU A 238 -2.71 25.69 19.25
C GLU A 238 -2.02 25.56 20.60
N ASP A 239 -1.40 24.40 20.87
CA ASP A 239 -0.75 24.10 22.14
C ASP A 239 0.68 23.52 21.96
N GLY A 240 1.10 23.23 20.73
CA GLY A 240 2.38 22.60 20.43
C GLY A 240 2.45 21.11 20.81
N GLU A 241 1.34 20.50 21.22
CA GLU A 241 1.32 19.10 21.61
C GLU A 241 1.43 18.19 20.39
N LYS A 242 2.32 17.19 20.49
CA LYS A 242 2.43 16.11 19.51
C LYS A 242 1.15 15.28 19.52
N PHE A 243 0.52 15.13 18.36
CA PHE A 243 -0.64 14.24 18.19
C PHE A 243 -0.28 12.97 17.42
N ASP A 244 0.77 12.99 16.59
CA ASP A 244 1.19 11.80 15.84
C ASP A 244 2.69 11.88 15.45
N SER A 245 3.30 10.70 15.28
CA SER A 245 4.68 10.55 14.82
C SER A 245 4.93 9.12 14.38
N SER A 246 5.52 8.95 13.20
CA SER A 246 5.94 7.63 12.69
C SER A 246 6.90 6.89 13.63
N TRP A 247 7.69 7.61 14.43
CA TRP A 247 8.57 7.04 15.45
C TRP A 247 7.82 6.31 16.57
N ASP A 248 6.57 6.69 16.86
CA ASP A 248 5.74 6.00 17.85
C ASP A 248 5.18 4.68 17.28
N HIS A 249 5.17 4.55 15.95
CA HIS A 249 4.67 3.39 15.19
C HIS A 249 5.77 2.46 14.69
N GLY A 250 6.99 2.58 15.23
CA GLY A 250 8.12 1.70 14.89
C GLY A 250 8.96 2.15 13.69
N GLY A 251 8.72 3.36 13.16
CA GLY A 251 9.57 4.00 12.15
C GLY A 251 8.82 4.38 10.88
N ALA A 252 9.55 4.47 9.76
CA ALA A 252 9.04 5.02 8.51
C ALA A 252 7.70 4.40 8.09
N SER A 253 6.80 5.26 7.63
CA SER A 253 5.45 4.91 7.19
C SER A 253 5.29 5.23 5.71
N ALA A 254 4.44 4.47 5.02
CA ALA A 254 4.21 4.60 3.59
C ALA A 254 2.75 4.96 3.29
N PHE A 255 2.54 5.95 2.42
CA PHE A 255 1.22 6.46 2.11
C PHE A 255 1.07 6.73 0.61
N PRO A 256 -0.10 6.50 -0.01
CA PRO A 256 -0.37 6.99 -1.35
C PRO A 256 -0.47 8.54 -1.34
N ILE A 257 0.23 9.21 -2.26
CA ILE A 257 0.34 10.68 -2.29
C ILE A 257 -0.24 11.29 -3.57
N GLY A 258 -0.88 12.45 -3.44
CA GLY A 258 -1.46 13.21 -4.55
C GLY A 258 -2.73 12.57 -5.14
N VAL A 259 -3.39 11.70 -4.37
CA VAL A 259 -4.57 10.92 -4.80
C VAL A 259 -5.71 10.94 -3.77
N GLY A 260 -5.67 11.86 -2.80
CA GLY A 260 -6.59 11.90 -1.66
C GLY A 260 -6.35 10.76 -0.67
N GLY A 261 -5.13 10.21 -0.65
CA GLY A 261 -4.70 9.13 0.22
C GLY A 261 -4.38 9.57 1.65
N VAL A 262 -4.02 10.84 1.80
CA VAL A 262 -3.67 11.52 3.05
C VAL A 262 -4.38 12.88 3.10
N ILE A 263 -4.17 13.63 4.18
CA ILE A 263 -4.72 14.99 4.29
C ILE A 263 -4.27 15.87 3.12
N GLN A 264 -5.14 16.78 2.69
CA GLN A 264 -4.93 17.60 1.49
C GLN A 264 -3.64 18.43 1.57
N GLY A 265 -3.23 18.88 2.76
CA GLY A 265 -2.00 19.61 2.96
C GLY A 265 -0.73 18.80 2.63
N TRP A 266 -0.75 17.49 2.83
CA TRP A 266 0.35 16.62 2.39
C TRP A 266 0.32 16.41 0.88
N ASP A 267 -0.86 16.10 0.31
CA ASP A 267 -1.04 15.90 -1.13
C ASP A 267 -0.58 17.13 -1.94
N LYS A 268 -0.84 18.34 -1.46
CA LYS A 268 -0.38 19.58 -2.09
C LYS A 268 1.06 19.93 -1.72
N GLY A 269 1.45 19.72 -0.46
CA GLY A 269 2.70 20.23 0.07
C GLY A 269 3.92 19.34 -0.22
N LEU A 270 3.71 18.05 -0.47
CA LEU A 270 4.81 17.09 -0.65
C LEU A 270 5.00 16.65 -2.10
N VAL A 271 3.99 16.77 -2.96
CA VAL A 271 4.16 16.55 -4.40
C VAL A 271 5.13 17.61 -4.97
N GLY A 272 6.10 17.16 -5.77
CA GLY A 272 7.17 17.99 -6.31
C GLY A 272 8.36 18.22 -5.37
N LYS A 273 8.25 17.83 -4.09
CA LYS A 273 9.43 17.71 -3.20
C LYS A 273 10.27 16.51 -3.60
N HIS A 274 11.47 16.38 -3.06
CA HIS A 274 12.44 15.37 -3.47
C HIS A 274 12.69 14.36 -2.36
N VAL A 275 12.99 13.13 -2.74
CA VAL A 275 13.56 12.15 -1.81
C VAL A 275 14.83 12.73 -1.19
N GLY A 276 14.91 12.65 0.14
CA GLY A 276 15.93 13.27 0.99
C GLY A 276 15.55 14.65 1.52
N ASP A 277 14.47 15.27 1.05
CA ASP A 277 14.01 16.54 1.61
C ASP A 277 13.50 16.34 3.06
N ARG A 278 13.83 17.29 3.95
CA ARG A 278 13.06 17.55 5.18
C ARG A 278 12.16 18.74 4.93
N VAL A 279 10.86 18.56 5.07
CA VAL A 279 9.85 19.58 4.78
C VAL A 279 9.10 19.93 6.06
N LEU A 280 9.04 21.22 6.38
CA LEU A 280 8.16 21.78 7.40
C LEU A 280 6.86 22.24 6.73
N LEU A 281 5.72 21.79 7.23
CA LEU A 281 4.39 22.13 6.75
C LEU A 281 3.58 22.74 7.89
N THR A 282 2.85 23.81 7.62
CA THR A 282 1.77 24.31 8.48
C THR A 282 0.47 24.26 7.71
N ILE A 283 -0.49 23.48 8.21
CA ILE A 283 -1.69 23.05 7.47
C ILE A 283 -2.94 23.55 8.20
N PRO A 284 -3.76 24.41 7.58
CA PRO A 284 -5.02 24.85 8.17
C PRO A 284 -6.05 23.71 8.24
N PRO A 285 -7.06 23.77 9.14
CA PRO A 285 -8.01 22.68 9.35
C PRO A 285 -8.73 22.21 8.08
N ASN A 286 -9.10 23.12 7.19
CA ASN A 286 -9.78 22.81 5.93
C ASN A 286 -8.92 22.00 4.93
N GLN A 287 -7.61 21.96 5.11
CA GLN A 287 -6.67 21.12 4.35
C GLN A 287 -6.11 19.97 5.21
N ALA A 288 -6.61 19.81 6.43
CA ALA A 288 -6.33 18.73 7.35
C ALA A 288 -7.62 17.93 7.62
N TYR A 289 -8.09 17.88 8.87
CA TYR A 289 -9.25 17.07 9.29
C TYR A 289 -10.56 17.86 9.39
N GLY A 290 -10.62 19.12 8.96
CA GLY A 290 -11.78 19.99 9.16
C GLY A 290 -13.05 19.59 8.41
N ALA A 291 -12.95 18.72 7.41
CA ALA A 291 -14.11 18.12 6.74
C ALA A 291 -14.76 16.99 7.53
N ASP A 292 -14.06 16.42 8.52
CA ASP A 292 -14.55 15.37 9.40
C ASP A 292 -14.87 15.95 10.78
N PRO A 293 -16.14 16.31 11.07
CA PRO A 293 -16.50 16.90 12.36
C PRO A 293 -16.37 15.92 13.54
N SER A 294 -16.21 14.61 13.28
CA SER A 294 -15.99 13.60 14.32
C SER A 294 -14.54 13.52 14.77
N SER A 295 -13.61 14.06 13.97
CA SER A 295 -12.19 14.10 14.30
C SER A 295 -11.92 15.07 15.46
N GLN A 296 -11.15 14.62 16.45
CA GLN A 296 -10.67 15.49 17.53
C GLN A 296 -9.75 16.62 17.02
N LEU A 297 -9.21 16.48 15.80
CA LEU A 297 -8.34 17.45 15.14
C LEU A 297 -9.11 18.37 14.16
N ALA A 298 -10.44 18.27 14.06
CA ALA A 298 -11.24 18.99 13.07
C ALA A 298 -11.10 20.52 13.11
N LYS A 299 -10.68 21.08 14.26
CA LYS A 299 -10.53 22.54 14.45
C LYS A 299 -9.07 22.99 14.51
N ASN A 300 -8.12 22.06 14.44
CA ASN A 300 -6.71 22.34 14.70
C ASN A 300 -5.95 22.66 13.41
N ASN A 301 -5.05 23.64 13.51
CA ASN A 301 -3.97 23.81 12.54
C ASN A 301 -2.87 22.83 12.91
N LEU A 302 -2.36 22.11 11.91
CA LEU A 302 -1.37 21.06 12.14
C LEU A 302 -0.02 21.51 11.60
N VAL A 303 1.03 21.24 12.36
CA VAL A 303 2.40 21.44 11.91
C VAL A 303 3.06 20.09 11.79
N PHE A 304 3.66 19.83 10.63
CA PHE A 304 4.41 18.61 10.37
C PHE A 304 5.84 18.92 10.01
N VAL A 305 6.75 18.09 10.50
CA VAL A 305 8.08 17.92 9.91
C VAL A 305 8.11 16.55 9.27
N VAL A 306 8.45 16.49 7.98
CA VAL A 306 8.41 15.28 7.16
C VAL A 306 9.76 15.08 6.48
N ASP A 307 10.41 13.96 6.76
CA ASP A 307 11.59 13.49 6.04
C ASP A 307 11.15 12.50 4.96
N ILE A 308 11.41 12.84 3.70
CA ILE A 308 11.05 12.00 2.56
C ILE A 308 12.16 10.98 2.33
N LEU A 309 11.87 9.70 2.60
CA LEU A 309 12.87 8.63 2.53
C LEU A 309 12.88 7.89 1.19
N GLY A 310 11.75 7.92 0.48
CA GLY A 310 11.64 7.28 -0.81
C GLY A 310 10.26 7.40 -1.43
N THR A 311 10.20 7.01 -2.69
CA THR A 311 8.94 6.75 -3.41
C THR A 311 8.93 5.35 -4.01
N VAL A 312 7.72 4.81 -4.20
CA VAL A 312 7.41 3.51 -4.81
C VAL A 312 6.23 3.64 -5.78
#